data_AF-A0A949NY70-F1
#
_entry.id   AF-A0A949NY70-F1
#
_cell.length_a   1.000
_cell.length_b   1.000
_cell.length_c   1.000
_cell.angle_alpha   90.00
_cell.angle_beta   90.00
_cell.angle_gamma   90.00
#
_symmetry.space_group_name_H-M   'P 1'
#
loop_
_entity.id
_entity.type
_entity.pdbx_description
1 polymer ?
#
loop_
_entity_poly.entity_id
_entity_poly.type
_entity_poly.pdbx_seq_one_letter_code
_entity_poly.pdbx_strand_id
1 'polypeptide(L)'
;VIGVDSEKSAIDDASANEMLNHKPNIDFWAMDAKGAKKRLADDGKKVDVIVVDPPRKGLSAEVIADILEIAPQRLIYVSCDPATLARDIALLKEQYDVKVIQPVDMFPQTVHVETIVLMSRV
;
A
#
# COMPACT_ATOMS: atom_id res chain seq x y z
N VAL A 1 -3.42 11.30 -6.96
CA VAL A 1 -3.28 10.14 -6.04
C VAL A 1 -4.51 9.27 -6.24
N ILE A 2 -4.37 7.95 -6.17
CA ILE A 2 -5.51 7.03 -6.18
C ILE A 2 -5.55 6.37 -4.80
N GLY A 3 -6.65 6.55 -4.07
CA GLY A 3 -6.90 5.88 -2.79
C GLY A 3 -7.88 4.72 -2.99
N VAL A 4 -7.59 3.58 -2.39
CA VAL A 4 -8.40 2.36 -2.55
C VAL A 4 -8.67 1.78 -1.17
N ASP A 5 -9.92 1.49 -0.90
CA ASP A 5 -10.36 0.74 0.28
C ASP A 5 -11.61 -0.07 -0.09
N SER A 6 -11.76 -1.26 0.48
CA SER A 6 -12.98 -2.07 0.30
C SER A 6 -14.18 -1.54 1.09
N GLU A 7 -13.93 -0.78 2.16
CA GLU A 7 -14.95 -0.23 3.03
C GLU A 7 -15.49 1.08 2.43
N LYS A 8 -16.74 1.07 2.00
CA LYS A 8 -17.37 2.22 1.35
C LYS A 8 -17.43 3.43 2.27
N SER A 9 -17.70 3.23 3.56
CA SER A 9 -17.77 4.34 4.51
C SER A 9 -16.43 5.07 4.66
N ALA A 10 -15.31 4.34 4.65
CA ALA A 10 -13.97 4.94 4.66
C ALA A 10 -13.69 5.77 3.40
N ILE A 11 -14.19 5.35 2.24
CA ILE A 11 -14.08 6.10 0.98
C ILE A 11 -14.96 7.35 0.96
N ASP A 12 -16.17 7.27 1.53
CA ASP A 12 -17.06 8.41 1.70
C ASP A 12 -16.40 9.47 2.63
N ASP A 13 -15.78 9.03 3.73
CA ASP A 13 -15.01 9.90 4.64
C ASP A 13 -13.76 10.50 3.96
N ALA A 14 -13.03 9.71 3.17
CA ALA A 14 -11.86 10.18 2.43
C ALA A 14 -12.23 11.24 1.39
N SER A 15 -13.37 11.06 0.71
CA SER A 15 -13.91 12.03 -0.25
C SER A 15 -14.34 13.33 0.45
N ALA A 16 -14.99 13.24 1.61
CA ALA A 16 -15.31 14.43 2.42
C ALA A 16 -14.02 15.19 2.84
N ASN A 17 -12.98 14.46 3.24
CA ASN A 17 -11.68 15.05 3.58
C ASN A 17 -11.01 15.74 2.39
N GLU A 18 -11.12 15.18 1.19
CA GLU A 18 -10.61 15.79 -0.04
C GLU A 18 -11.30 17.12 -0.35
N MET A 19 -12.64 17.17 -0.21
CA MET A 19 -13.41 18.40 -0.35
C MET A 19 -13.02 19.45 0.69
N LEU A 20 -12.89 19.06 1.96
CA LEU A 20 -12.50 19.96 3.06
C LEU A 20 -11.10 20.57 2.87
N ASN A 21 -10.19 19.83 2.24
CA ASN A 21 -8.81 20.26 2.01
C ASN A 21 -8.56 20.85 0.61
N HIS A 22 -9.60 20.94 -0.22
CA HIS A 22 -9.52 21.41 -1.61
C HIS A 22 -8.46 20.67 -2.43
N LYS A 23 -8.50 19.33 -2.46
CA LYS A 23 -7.51 18.46 -3.14
C LYS A 23 -8.10 17.67 -4.33
N PRO A 24 -8.49 18.34 -5.43
CA PRO A 24 -9.19 17.70 -6.56
C PRO A 24 -8.34 16.70 -7.37
N ASN A 25 -7.07 16.52 -7.01
CA ASN A 25 -6.14 15.61 -7.68
C ASN A 25 -6.09 14.21 -7.02
N ILE A 26 -7.06 13.88 -6.17
CA ILE A 26 -7.19 12.59 -5.51
C ILE A 26 -8.48 11.90 -5.99
N ASP A 27 -8.35 10.64 -6.41
CA ASP A 27 -9.47 9.80 -6.87
C ASP A 27 -9.59 8.62 -5.90
N PHE A 28 -10.78 8.39 -5.32
CA PHE A 28 -11.02 7.36 -4.32
C PHE A 28 -11.94 6.26 -4.85
N TRP A 29 -11.53 5.00 -4.67
CA TRP A 29 -12.22 3.84 -5.21
C TRP A 29 -12.62 2.87 -4.09
N ALA A 30 -13.92 2.62 -3.95
CA ALA A 30 -14.47 1.62 -3.05
C ALA A 30 -14.40 0.22 -3.69
N MET A 31 -13.27 -0.47 -3.54
CA MET A 31 -13.00 -1.80 -4.09
C MET A 31 -11.80 -2.46 -3.41
N ASP A 32 -11.63 -3.77 -3.63
CA ASP A 32 -10.42 -4.48 -3.23
C ASP A 32 -9.22 -4.19 -4.16
N ALA A 33 -8.03 -4.63 -3.75
CA ALA A 33 -6.80 -4.44 -4.51
C ALA A 33 -6.88 -5.05 -5.93
N LYS A 34 -7.55 -6.20 -6.08
CA LYS A 34 -7.74 -6.88 -7.36
C LYS A 34 -8.63 -6.05 -8.30
N GLY A 35 -9.73 -5.50 -7.79
CA GLY A 35 -10.60 -4.58 -8.50
C GLY A 35 -9.86 -3.32 -8.93
N ALA A 36 -9.03 -2.76 -8.04
CA ALA A 36 -8.21 -1.59 -8.35
C ALA A 36 -7.18 -1.86 -9.45
N LYS A 37 -6.47 -2.99 -9.41
CA LYS A 37 -5.57 -3.41 -10.50
C LYS A 37 -6.31 -3.50 -11.83
N LYS A 38 -7.47 -4.16 -11.85
CA LYS A 38 -8.28 -4.29 -13.07
C LYS A 38 -8.68 -2.91 -13.61
N ARG A 39 -9.17 -2.03 -12.75
CA ARG A 39 -9.56 -0.67 -13.14
C ARG A 39 -8.37 0.16 -13.64
N LEU A 40 -7.20 0.04 -13.03
CA LEU A 40 -5.98 0.69 -13.53
C LEU A 40 -5.66 0.25 -14.98
N ALA A 41 -5.77 -1.05 -15.25
CA ALA A 41 -5.54 -1.60 -16.59
C ALA A 41 -6.60 -1.12 -17.59
N ASP A 42 -7.89 -1.18 -17.23
CA ASP A 42 -9.02 -0.73 -18.06
C ASP A 42 -8.91 0.77 -18.41
N ASP A 43 -8.49 1.60 -17.44
CA ASP A 43 -8.26 3.04 -17.62
C ASP A 43 -6.95 3.36 -18.35
N GLY A 44 -6.09 2.37 -18.61
CA GLY A 44 -4.74 2.57 -19.18
C GLY A 44 -3.81 3.40 -18.28
N LYS A 45 -4.10 3.46 -16.97
CA LYS A 45 -3.35 4.25 -15.99
C LYS A 45 -2.12 3.48 -15.51
N LYS A 46 -0.99 4.19 -15.41
CA LYS A 46 0.25 3.68 -14.81
C LYS A 46 0.45 4.31 -13.44
N VAL A 47 0.99 3.54 -12.51
CA VAL A 47 1.37 4.01 -11.17
C VAL A 47 2.87 3.87 -10.97
N ASP A 48 3.53 4.97 -10.63
CA ASP A 48 4.99 4.98 -10.39
C ASP A 48 5.34 4.50 -8.97
N VAL A 49 4.40 4.68 -8.04
CA VAL A 49 4.57 4.37 -6.62
C VAL A 49 3.31 3.70 -6.09
N ILE A 50 3.47 2.61 -5.35
CA ILE A 50 2.42 2.01 -4.53
C ILE A 50 2.77 2.22 -3.05
N VAL A 51 1.78 2.57 -2.25
CA VAL A 51 1.86 2.61 -0.79
C VAL A 51 0.87 1.59 -0.25
N VAL A 52 1.30 0.71 0.64
CA VAL A 52 0.43 -0.26 1.32
C VAL A 52 0.58 -0.15 2.83
N ASP A 53 -0.54 -0.26 3.52
CA ASP A 53 -0.65 -0.35 4.97
C ASP A 53 -1.63 -1.48 5.31
N PRO A 54 -1.20 -2.75 5.22
CA PRO A 54 -2.07 -3.88 5.44
C PRO A 54 -2.34 -4.12 6.95
N PRO A 55 -3.41 -4.86 7.28
CA PRO A 55 -3.62 -5.35 8.64
C PRO A 55 -2.49 -6.27 9.09
N ARG A 56 -2.42 -6.60 10.39
CA ARG A 56 -1.36 -7.42 11.02
C ARG A 56 -0.97 -8.71 10.28
N LYS A 57 -1.90 -9.33 9.56
CA LYS A 57 -1.65 -10.54 8.74
C LYS A 57 -0.71 -10.30 7.54
N GLY A 58 -0.39 -9.04 7.22
CA GLY A 58 0.35 -8.64 6.03
C GLY A 58 -0.50 -8.64 4.77
N LEU A 59 0.17 -8.56 3.62
CA LEU A 59 -0.45 -8.71 2.30
C LEU A 59 -0.85 -10.17 2.05
N SER A 60 -1.90 -10.37 1.26
CA SER A 60 -2.18 -11.71 0.72
C SER A 60 -1.24 -12.02 -0.44
N ALA A 61 -1.07 -13.30 -0.75
CA ALA A 61 -0.25 -13.73 -1.88
C ALA A 61 -0.74 -13.15 -3.21
N GLU A 62 -2.06 -13.01 -3.38
CA GLU A 62 -2.67 -12.41 -4.56
C GLU A 62 -2.30 -10.93 -4.69
N VAL A 63 -2.33 -10.16 -3.59
CA VAL A 63 -1.95 -8.74 -3.62
C VAL A 63 -0.47 -8.57 -3.92
N ILE A 64 0.40 -9.43 -3.39
CA ILE A 64 1.83 -9.43 -3.72
C ILE A 64 2.03 -9.70 -5.23
N ALA A 65 1.36 -10.72 -5.77
CA ALA A 65 1.41 -11.02 -7.20
C ALA A 65 0.89 -9.85 -8.05
N ASP A 66 -0.19 -9.20 -7.62
CA ASP A 66 -0.72 -8.01 -8.28
C ASP A 66 0.27 -6.84 -8.27
N ILE A 67 0.98 -6.60 -7.17
CA ILE A 67 2.04 -5.57 -7.10
C ILE A 67 3.22 -5.91 -8.02
N LEU A 68 3.62 -7.18 -8.08
CA LEU A 68 4.68 -7.66 -8.97
C LEU A 68 4.29 -7.54 -10.45
N GLU A 69 3.00 -7.66 -10.79
CA GLU A 69 2.50 -7.47 -12.16
C GLU A 69 2.37 -5.99 -12.54
N ILE A 70 1.84 -5.15 -11.63
CA ILE A 70 1.78 -3.70 -11.84
C ILE A 70 3.20 -3.12 -11.95
N ALA A 71 4.13 -3.69 -11.17
CA ALA A 71 5.54 -3.36 -11.17
C ALA A 71 5.83 -1.83 -11.09
N PRO A 72 5.32 -1.10 -10.07
CA PRO A 72 5.72 0.29 -9.87
C PRO A 72 7.24 0.45 -9.70
N GLN A 73 7.75 1.65 -9.93
CA GLN A 73 9.17 1.94 -9.69
C GLN A 73 9.53 1.88 -8.21
N ARG A 74 8.59 2.26 -7.33
CA ARG A 74 8.79 2.25 -5.87
C ARG A 74 7.59 1.63 -5.16
N LEU A 75 7.87 0.90 -4.10
CA LEU A 75 6.87 0.38 -3.17
C LEU A 75 7.21 0.87 -1.76
N ILE A 76 6.25 1.49 -1.10
CA ILE A 76 6.33 1.85 0.31
C ILE A 76 5.41 0.90 1.07
N TYR A 77 5.98 0.14 1.99
CA TYR A 77 5.26 -0.80 2.84
C TYR A 77 5.28 -0.28 4.27
N VAL A 78 4.10 0.02 4.82
CA VAL A 78 3.88 0.35 6.24
C VAL A 78 3.38 -0.90 6.96
N SER A 79 3.91 -1.24 8.13
CA SER A 79 3.56 -2.46 8.82
C SER A 79 3.69 -2.34 10.34
N CYS A 80 2.64 -2.78 11.03
CA CYS A 80 2.60 -2.92 12.48
C CYS A 80 3.14 -4.27 13.01
N ASP A 81 3.54 -5.19 12.12
CA ASP A 81 4.04 -6.52 12.47
C ASP A 81 5.31 -6.87 11.66
N PRO A 82 6.51 -6.80 12.28
CA PRO A 82 7.76 -7.10 11.60
C PRO A 82 7.88 -8.51 11.01
N ALA A 83 7.15 -9.50 11.56
CA ALA A 83 7.26 -10.88 11.11
C ALA A 83 6.53 -11.10 9.78
N THR A 84 5.30 -10.57 9.65
CA THR A 84 4.57 -10.65 8.37
C THR A 84 5.17 -9.72 7.31
N LEU A 85 5.71 -8.57 7.72
CA LEU A 85 6.52 -7.71 6.85
C LEU A 85 7.72 -8.47 6.25
N ALA A 86 8.49 -9.18 7.08
CA ALA A 86 9.67 -9.92 6.61
C ALA A 86 9.30 -11.03 5.61
N ARG A 87 8.19 -11.73 5.84
CA ARG A 87 7.63 -12.73 4.90
C ARG A 87 7.30 -12.07 3.56
N ASP A 88 6.59 -10.95 3.57
CA ASP A 88 6.13 -10.30 2.35
C ASP A 88 7.29 -9.70 1.55
N ILE A 89 8.26 -9.08 2.23
CA ILE A 89 9.50 -8.59 1.61
C ILE A 89 10.24 -9.73 0.90
N ALA A 90 10.29 -10.93 1.49
CA ALA A 90 10.97 -12.07 0.88
C ALA A 90 10.35 -12.46 -0.47
N LEU A 91 9.03 -12.33 -0.61
CA LEU A 91 8.32 -12.57 -1.86
C LEU A 91 8.51 -11.42 -2.86
N LEU A 92 8.41 -10.18 -2.38
CA LEU A 92 8.60 -8.97 -3.20
C LEU A 92 10.04 -8.84 -3.75
N LYS A 93 11.01 -9.47 -3.09
CA LYS A 93 12.42 -9.51 -3.52
C LYS A 93 12.65 -10.17 -4.89
N GLU A 94 11.65 -10.80 -5.47
CA GLU A 94 11.70 -11.27 -6.86
C GLU A 94 12.01 -10.13 -7.85
N GLN A 95 11.47 -8.93 -7.62
CA GLN A 95 11.65 -7.77 -8.51
C GLN A 95 12.11 -6.49 -7.80
N TYR A 96 12.21 -6.51 -6.46
CA TYR A 96 12.48 -5.31 -5.68
C TYR A 96 13.64 -5.48 -4.70
N ASP A 97 14.43 -4.44 -4.56
CA ASP A 97 15.41 -4.30 -3.49
C ASP A 97 14.88 -3.43 -2.36
N VAL A 98 15.16 -3.83 -1.12
CA VAL A 98 14.97 -2.97 0.05
C VAL A 98 16.03 -1.87 0.03
N LYS A 99 15.59 -0.61 0.07
CA LYS A 99 16.49 0.56 0.08
C LYS A 99 16.55 1.22 1.46
N VAL A 100 15.43 1.31 2.17
CA VAL A 100 15.35 1.92 3.51
C VAL A 100 14.38 1.12 4.38
N ILE A 101 14.71 0.98 5.66
CA ILE A 101 13.82 0.47 6.71
C ILE A 101 13.86 1.49 7.85
N GLN A 102 12.70 2.00 8.27
CA GLN A 102 12.55 2.96 9.36
C GLN A 102 11.49 2.45 10.35
N PRO A 103 11.90 1.91 11.51
CA PRO A 103 11.00 1.66 12.62
C PRO A 103 10.49 2.97 13.23
N VAL A 104 9.25 2.99 13.71
CA VAL A 104 8.59 4.12 14.36
C VAL A 104 7.95 3.61 15.66
N ASP A 105 8.26 4.26 16.78
CA ASP A 105 7.61 4.00 18.06
C ASP A 105 6.26 4.72 18.12
N MET A 106 5.26 4.14 17.45
CA MET A 106 3.89 4.67 17.43
C MET A 106 3.11 4.33 18.71
N PHE A 107 3.55 3.30 19.44
CA PHE A 107 2.92 2.81 20.66
C PHE A 107 3.96 2.63 21.79
N PRO A 108 4.45 3.74 22.38
CA PRO A 108 5.46 3.68 23.43
C PRO A 108 5.02 2.82 24.60
N GLN A 109 5.99 2.15 25.23
CA GLN A 109 5.77 1.25 26.37
C GLN A 109 4.96 -0.01 26.03
N THR A 110 4.81 -0.34 24.75
CA THR A 110 4.22 -1.60 24.28
C THR A 110 5.26 -2.44 23.55
N VAL A 111 4.86 -3.64 23.12
CA VAL A 111 5.68 -4.52 22.27
C VAL A 111 5.53 -4.21 20.77
N HIS A 112 4.65 -3.27 20.41
CA HIS A 112 4.36 -2.97 19.01
C HIS A 112 5.45 -2.09 18.39
N VAL A 113 5.82 -2.41 17.15
CA VAL A 113 6.79 -1.65 16.37
C VAL A 113 6.18 -1.41 15.00
N GLU A 114 5.88 -0.15 14.70
CA GLU A 114 5.48 0.26 13.36
C GLU A 114 6.73 0.36 12.49
N THR A 115 6.70 -0.10 11.25
CA THR A 115 7.87 -0.11 10.37
C THR A 115 7.49 0.35 8.97
N ILE A 116 8.26 1.30 8.43
CA ILE A 116 8.11 1.78 7.06
C ILE A 116 9.30 1.26 6.25
N VAL A 117 9.02 0.61 5.13
CA VAL A 117 10.04 0.07 4.22
C VAL A 117 9.87 0.69 2.84
N LEU A 118 10.96 1.28 2.33
CA LEU A 118 11.06 1.66 0.93
C LEU A 118 11.73 0.53 0.16
N MET A 119 11.03 0.04 -0.86
CA MET A 119 11.57 -0.89 -1.85
C MET A 119 11.60 -0.21 -3.23
N SER A 120 12.61 -0.52 -4.04
CA SER A 120 12.74 -0.02 -5.41
C SER A 120 12.94 -1.17 -6.37
N ARG A 121 12.27 -1.10 -7.52
CA ARG A 121 12.38 -2.14 -8.55
C ARG A 121 13.82 -2.22 -9.07
N VAL A 122 14.28 -3.45 -9.32
CA VAL A 122 15.61 -3.78 -9.85
C VAL A 122 15.61 -3.74 -11.38
#